data_AF-A0A0N7I3I7-F1
#
_entry.id   AF-A0A0N7I3I7-F1
#
_cell.length_a   1.000
_cell.length_b   1.000
_cell.length_c   1.000
_cell.angle_alpha   90.00
_cell.angle_beta   90.00
_cell.angle_gamma   90.00
#
_symmetry.space_group_name_H-M   'P 1'
#
loop_
_entity.id
_entity.type
_entity.pdbx_description
1 polymer ?
#
loop_
_entity_poly.entity_id
_entity_poly.type
_entity_poly.pdbx_seq_one_letter_code
_entity_poly.pdbx_strand_id
1 'polypeptide(L)'
;MEFDFDRHRRGAVVESMTECRDLSRPEIWSDIDQSVHSEVSKGRLFGRHLAERPRRILHILRDREAVDVHEIFELMEAGGRFLQLRARRAVDELVALRFAQREGGRVRITVRGLGALHAHGGELPSRELLCALRDRERREKDGGASLPV
;
A
#
# COMPACT_ATOMS: atom_id res chain seq x y z
N MET A 1 -3.76 -61.82 -16.57
CA MET A 1 -3.86 -60.67 -15.63
C MET A 1 -4.37 -59.50 -16.43
N GLU A 2 -5.69 -59.42 -16.53
CA GLU A 2 -6.40 -58.31 -17.17
C GLU A 2 -6.78 -57.33 -16.05
N PHE A 3 -6.43 -56.05 -16.24
CA PHE A 3 -6.87 -54.98 -15.35
C PHE A 3 -8.08 -54.30 -15.98
N ASP A 4 -9.23 -54.48 -15.32
CA ASP A 4 -10.48 -53.78 -15.61
C ASP A 4 -10.27 -52.27 -15.49
N PHE A 5 -10.44 -51.58 -16.61
CA PHE A 5 -10.57 -50.14 -16.71
C PHE A 5 -12.03 -49.84 -17.07
N ASP A 6 -12.90 -49.63 -16.08
CA ASP A 6 -14.14 -48.92 -16.36
C ASP A 6 -14.77 -48.23 -15.14
N ARG A 7 -15.51 -47.17 -15.45
CA ARG A 7 -16.42 -46.35 -14.62
C ARG A 7 -15.80 -45.35 -13.65
N HIS A 8 -15.56 -44.14 -14.16
CA HIS A 8 -16.59 -43.09 -14.06
C HIS A 8 -16.09 -41.81 -14.76
N ARG A 9 -16.43 -41.70 -16.05
CA ARG A 9 -16.39 -40.44 -16.78
C ARG A 9 -17.83 -40.05 -17.07
N ARG A 10 -18.19 -38.82 -16.64
CA ARG A 10 -19.39 -37.99 -16.94
C ARG A 10 -20.23 -37.69 -15.70
N GLY A 11 -20.06 -36.48 -15.20
CA GLY A 11 -20.94 -35.83 -14.25
C GLY A 11 -20.27 -34.58 -13.68
N ALA A 12 -20.86 -33.42 -13.94
CA ALA A 12 -20.56 -32.11 -13.34
C ALA A 12 -19.21 -31.44 -13.69
N VAL A 13 -19.11 -30.99 -14.95
CA VAL A 13 -18.65 -29.61 -15.17
C VAL A 13 -19.83 -28.74 -14.72
N VAL A 14 -19.62 -27.92 -13.67
CA VAL A 14 -20.36 -26.71 -13.26
C VAL A 14 -20.29 -26.58 -11.72
N GLU A 15 -20.01 -25.35 -11.29
CA GLU A 15 -20.16 -24.80 -9.93
C GLU A 15 -19.11 -25.15 -8.86
N SER A 16 -18.10 -24.28 -8.74
CA SER A 16 -18.03 -23.37 -7.57
C SER A 16 -16.98 -22.27 -7.82
N MET A 17 -17.37 -21.30 -8.66
CA MET A 17 -16.80 -19.95 -8.65
C MET A 17 -17.46 -19.16 -7.52
N THR A 18 -17.08 -19.44 -6.29
CA THR A 18 -17.49 -18.68 -5.09
C THR A 18 -16.52 -19.12 -4.01
N GLU A 19 -15.41 -18.42 -3.80
CA GLU A 19 -15.38 -17.26 -2.92
C GLU A 19 -14.47 -16.14 -3.47
N CYS A 20 -14.97 -15.36 -4.43
CA CYS A 20 -14.68 -13.93 -4.35
C CYS A 20 -15.43 -13.43 -3.13
N ARG A 21 -14.78 -13.40 -1.95
CA ARG A 21 -15.32 -12.75 -0.76
C ARG A 21 -15.54 -11.28 -1.07
N ASP A 22 -16.75 -11.02 -1.54
CA ASP A 22 -17.59 -9.87 -1.29
C ASP A 22 -16.80 -8.58 -0.97
N LEU A 23 -16.27 -7.96 -2.02
CA LEU A 23 -15.74 -6.59 -1.97
C LEU A 23 -16.87 -5.54 -1.79
N SER A 24 -18.09 -6.00 -1.59
CA SER A 24 -19.33 -5.22 -1.57
C SER A 24 -19.92 -5.06 -0.18
N ARG A 25 -19.21 -5.36 0.93
CA ARG A 25 -19.66 -4.93 2.26
C ARG A 25 -19.44 -3.41 2.42
N PRO A 26 -20.49 -2.56 2.29
CA PRO A 26 -20.37 -1.11 2.37
C PRO A 26 -20.59 -0.59 3.80
N GLU A 27 -20.71 -1.48 4.80
CA GLU A 27 -21.30 -1.14 6.10
C GLU A 27 -20.33 -0.53 7.14
N ILE A 28 -19.17 -0.04 6.73
CA ILE A 28 -18.27 0.75 7.59
C ILE A 28 -17.67 1.96 6.84
N TRP A 29 -18.35 2.53 5.84
CA TRP A 29 -17.71 3.54 4.97
C TRP A 29 -18.61 4.70 4.50
N SER A 30 -19.83 4.87 5.06
CA SER A 30 -20.80 5.85 4.55
C SER A 30 -20.41 7.33 4.71
N ASP A 31 -19.43 7.64 5.58
CA ASP A 31 -18.94 9.02 5.80
C ASP A 31 -17.44 9.18 5.55
N ILE A 32 -16.85 8.35 4.70
CA ILE A 32 -15.46 8.55 4.30
C ILE A 32 -15.45 9.53 3.15
N ASP A 33 -14.76 10.66 3.36
CA ASP A 33 -14.43 11.63 2.32
C ASP A 33 -14.04 10.83 1.07
N GLN A 34 -14.83 10.96 0.00
CA GLN A 34 -14.70 10.19 -1.23
C GLN A 34 -13.25 10.19 -1.74
N SER A 35 -12.50 11.25 -1.42
CA SER A 35 -11.07 11.37 -1.66
C SER A 35 -10.21 10.33 -0.90
N VAL A 36 -10.48 10.08 0.39
CA VAL A 36 -9.76 9.07 1.19
C VAL A 36 -10.05 7.68 0.64
N HIS A 37 -11.33 7.38 0.40
CA HIS A 37 -11.73 6.09 -0.17
C HIS A 37 -11.04 5.84 -1.51
N SER A 38 -11.04 6.83 -2.41
CA SER A 38 -10.37 6.72 -3.72
C SER A 38 -8.88 6.39 -3.59
N GLU A 39 -8.16 7.04 -2.68
CA GLU A 39 -6.72 6.80 -2.51
C GLU A 39 -6.42 5.47 -1.84
N VAL A 40 -7.24 5.03 -0.87
CA VAL A 40 -7.13 3.68 -0.29
C VAL A 40 -7.38 2.62 -1.36
N SER A 41 -8.43 2.76 -2.18
CA SER A 41 -8.72 1.80 -3.27
C SER A 41 -7.59 1.72 -4.29
N LYS A 42 -7.03 2.86 -4.72
CA LYS A 42 -5.83 2.88 -5.58
C LYS A 42 -4.65 2.21 -4.89
N GLY A 43 -4.44 2.51 -3.62
CA GLY A 43 -3.44 1.87 -2.77
C GLY A 43 -3.54 0.36 -2.82
N ARG A 44 -4.74 -0.18 -2.58
CA ARG A 44 -5.00 -1.62 -2.57
C ARG A 44 -4.76 -2.27 -3.93
N LEU A 45 -5.19 -1.63 -5.01
CA LEU A 45 -5.05 -2.17 -6.37
C LEU A 45 -3.58 -2.28 -6.77
N PHE A 46 -2.82 -1.19 -6.64
CA PHE A 46 -1.42 -1.14 -7.06
C PHE A 46 -0.46 -1.76 -6.04
N GLY A 47 -0.82 -1.74 -4.75
CA GLY A 47 -0.01 -2.28 -3.67
C GLY A 47 0.28 -3.77 -3.80
N ARG A 48 -0.60 -4.54 -4.44
CA ARG A 48 -0.40 -5.99 -4.72
C ARG A 48 0.83 -6.28 -5.56
N HIS A 49 1.26 -5.31 -6.38
CA HIS A 49 2.38 -5.46 -7.30
C HIS A 49 3.70 -4.90 -6.74
N LEU A 50 3.69 -4.34 -5.53
CA LEU A 50 4.91 -3.83 -4.90
C LEU A 50 5.88 -4.95 -4.58
N ALA A 51 7.13 -4.76 -4.99
CA ALA A 51 8.22 -5.63 -4.59
C ALA A 51 8.42 -5.61 -3.06
N GLU A 52 9.08 -6.65 -2.53
CA GLU A 52 9.25 -6.85 -1.09
C GLU A 52 9.95 -5.65 -0.41
N ARG A 53 10.97 -5.08 -1.04
CA ARG A 53 11.75 -3.97 -0.47
C ARG A 53 10.91 -2.68 -0.31
N PRO A 54 10.24 -2.14 -1.34
CA PRO A 54 9.27 -1.06 -1.17
C PRO A 54 8.22 -1.35 -0.09
N ARG A 55 7.71 -2.57 -0.03
CA ARG A 55 6.74 -2.98 1.01
C ARG A 55 7.34 -2.90 2.42
N ARG A 56 8.56 -3.38 2.63
CA ARG A 56 9.27 -3.24 3.93
C ARG A 56 9.46 -1.78 4.33
N ILE A 57 9.81 -0.92 3.37
CA ILE A 57 9.92 0.52 3.62
C ILE A 57 8.57 1.12 4.03
N LEU A 58 7.46 0.74 3.38
CA LEU A 58 6.13 1.19 3.81
C LEU A 58 5.78 0.74 5.22
N HIS A 59 6.17 -0.47 5.65
CA HIS A 59 5.99 -0.88 7.05
C HIS A 59 6.79 0.00 8.01
N ILE A 60 8.05 0.31 7.69
CA ILE A 60 8.88 1.24 8.49
C ILE A 60 8.20 2.61 8.61
N LEU A 61 7.68 3.15 7.50
CA LEU A 61 6.99 4.45 7.45
C LEU A 61 5.60 4.44 8.08
N ARG A 62 4.96 3.28 8.23
CA ARG A 62 3.70 3.15 8.98
C ARG A 62 3.99 3.25 10.47
N ASP A 63 5.04 2.57 10.92
CA ASP A 63 5.38 2.48 12.33
C ASP A 63 6.08 3.76 12.84
N ARG A 64 6.59 4.60 11.93
CA ARG A 64 7.23 5.89 12.22
C ARG A 64 6.61 7.00 11.39
N GLU A 65 6.11 8.06 12.02
CA GLU A 65 5.41 9.15 11.33
C GLU A 65 6.24 9.83 10.23
N ALA A 66 7.54 10.00 10.42
CA ALA A 66 8.45 10.65 9.47
C ALA A 66 9.88 10.17 9.70
N VAL A 67 10.50 9.65 8.65
CA VAL A 67 11.81 8.98 8.75
C VAL A 67 12.78 9.60 7.77
N ASP A 68 14.01 9.84 8.19
CA ASP A 68 15.05 10.26 7.26
C ASP A 68 15.42 9.11 6.30
N VAL A 69 15.82 9.42 5.07
CA VAL A 69 16.23 8.39 4.11
C VAL A 69 17.42 7.57 4.63
N HIS A 70 18.34 8.19 5.37
CA HIS A 70 19.45 7.52 6.01
C HIS A 70 18.99 6.53 7.08
N GLU A 71 18.05 6.94 7.93
CA GLU A 71 17.46 6.10 8.97
C GLU A 71 16.69 4.90 8.37
N ILE A 72 16.04 5.07 7.20
CA ILE A 72 15.47 3.95 6.44
C ILE A 72 16.56 2.94 6.06
N PHE A 73 17.77 3.39 5.72
CA PHE A 73 18.86 2.47 5.35
C PHE A 73 19.37 1.66 6.54
N GLU A 74 19.49 2.31 7.70
CA GLU A 74 19.88 1.64 8.95
C GLU A 74 18.84 0.57 9.34
N LEU A 75 17.56 0.91 9.29
CA LEU A 75 16.45 -0.01 9.62
C LEU A 75 16.27 -1.14 8.61
N MET A 76 16.72 -0.93 7.38
CA MET A 76 16.75 -1.96 6.34
C MET A 76 18.01 -2.84 6.42
N GLU A 77 18.90 -2.59 7.39
CA GLU A 77 20.21 -3.24 7.53
C GLU A 77 21.02 -3.18 6.22
N ALA A 78 20.87 -2.07 5.48
CA ALA A 78 21.49 -1.86 4.18
C ALA A 78 22.98 -1.51 4.36
N GLY A 79 23.79 -2.49 4.77
CA GLY A 79 25.24 -2.38 4.90
C GLY A 79 25.91 -2.20 3.54
N GLY A 80 26.35 -0.97 3.25
CA GLY A 80 27.17 -0.66 2.07
C GLY A 80 26.47 0.13 0.96
N ARG A 81 27.27 0.85 0.18
CA ARG A 81 26.82 1.86 -0.81
C ARG A 81 25.82 1.33 -1.83
N PHE A 82 25.95 0.08 -2.26
CA PHE A 82 25.07 -0.51 -3.26
C PHE A 82 23.67 -0.81 -2.72
N LEU A 83 23.57 -1.31 -1.48
CA LEU A 83 22.28 -1.56 -0.82
C LEU A 83 21.57 -0.24 -0.49
N GLN A 84 22.32 0.78 -0.07
CA GLN A 84 21.81 2.13 0.13
C GLN A 84 21.25 2.72 -1.18
N LEU A 85 21.94 2.56 -2.31
CA LEU A 85 21.42 3.03 -3.61
C LEU A 85 20.11 2.31 -3.99
N ARG A 86 20.01 1.01 -3.74
CA ARG A 86 18.78 0.23 -3.99
C ARG A 86 17.63 0.66 -3.06
N ALA A 87 17.90 0.90 -1.79
CA ALA A 87 16.92 1.42 -0.84
C ALA A 87 16.47 2.82 -1.25
N ARG A 88 17.40 3.69 -1.67
CA ARG A 88 17.08 5.03 -2.19
C ARG A 88 16.15 4.96 -3.40
N ARG A 89 16.46 4.10 -4.38
CA ARG A 89 15.60 3.89 -5.57
C ARG A 89 14.21 3.41 -5.18
N ALA A 90 14.09 2.52 -4.19
CA ALA A 90 12.81 2.06 -3.69
C ALA A 90 12.02 3.20 -3.00
N VAL A 91 12.69 4.07 -2.24
CA VAL A 91 12.05 5.28 -1.68
C VAL A 91 11.56 6.19 -2.81
N ASP A 92 12.40 6.46 -3.81
CA ASP A 92 12.05 7.32 -4.94
C ASP A 92 10.88 6.75 -5.75
N GLU A 93 10.83 5.43 -5.94
CA GLU A 93 9.69 4.71 -6.54
C GLU A 93 8.40 4.90 -5.72
N LEU A 94 8.46 4.70 -4.40
CA LEU A 94 7.30 4.91 -3.52
C LEU A 94 6.79 6.35 -3.57
N VAL A 95 7.69 7.33 -3.67
CA VAL A 95 7.33 8.74 -3.81
C VAL A 95 6.70 9.01 -5.18
N ALA A 96 7.29 8.51 -6.26
CA ALA A 96 6.76 8.66 -7.61
C ALA A 96 5.36 8.06 -7.76
N LEU A 97 5.11 6.89 -7.14
CA LEU A 97 3.81 6.23 -7.13
C LEU A 97 2.81 6.82 -6.11
N ARG A 98 3.26 7.83 -5.35
CA ARG A 98 2.51 8.51 -4.27
C ARG A 98 2.08 7.57 -3.15
N PHE A 99 2.84 6.52 -2.87
CA PHE A 99 2.69 5.71 -1.66
C PHE A 99 3.40 6.36 -0.46
N ALA A 100 4.47 7.11 -0.73
CA ALA A 100 5.14 7.94 0.24
C ALA A 100 5.23 9.39 -0.27
N GLN A 101 5.57 10.32 0.62
CA GLN A 101 5.86 11.71 0.27
C GLN A 101 7.11 12.20 1.00
N ARG A 102 7.81 13.16 0.41
CA ARG A 102 8.95 13.85 1.04
C ARG A 102 8.45 15.17 1.64
N GLU A 103 8.74 15.42 2.91
CA GLU A 103 8.38 16.64 3.63
C GLU A 103 9.55 17.02 4.55
N GLY A 104 10.13 18.21 4.37
CA GLY A 104 11.23 18.70 5.21
C GLY A 104 12.44 17.76 5.27
N GLY A 105 12.80 17.11 4.15
CA GLY A 105 13.91 16.14 4.08
C GLY A 105 13.56 14.72 4.58
N ARG A 106 12.41 14.54 5.23
CA ARG A 106 11.94 13.24 5.73
C ARG A 106 10.93 12.61 4.78
N VAL A 107 10.77 11.30 4.88
CA VAL A 107 9.81 10.52 4.13
C VAL A 107 8.67 10.11 5.05
N ARG A 108 7.43 10.24 4.57
CA ARG A 108 6.20 9.86 5.26
C ARG A 108 5.35 8.94 4.40
N ILE A 109 4.56 8.09 5.03
CA ILE A 109 3.52 7.31 4.34
C ILE A 109 2.32 8.18 4.00
N THR A 110 1.65 7.87 2.90
CA THR A 110 0.40 8.52 2.45
C THR A 110 -0.81 7.64 2.72
N VAL A 111 -2.02 8.18 2.56
CA VAL A 111 -3.27 7.39 2.57
C VAL A 111 -3.21 6.24 1.56
N ARG A 112 -2.68 6.51 0.37
CA ARG A 112 -2.49 5.50 -0.67
C ARG A 112 -1.48 4.42 -0.25
N GLY A 113 -0.39 4.82 0.41
CA GLY A 113 0.62 3.91 0.94
C GLY A 113 0.05 2.97 2.01
N LEU A 114 -0.82 3.47 2.88
CA LEU A 114 -1.54 2.64 3.85
C LEU A 114 -2.48 1.64 3.16
N GLY A 115 -3.21 2.10 2.14
CA GLY A 115 -4.03 1.21 1.30
C GLY A 115 -3.19 0.10 0.65
N ALA A 116 -1.96 0.39 0.24
CA ALA A 116 -1.04 -0.60 -0.34
C ALA A 116 -0.59 -1.67 0.65
N LEU A 117 -0.37 -1.32 1.92
CA LEU A 117 -0.07 -2.29 2.98
C LEU A 117 -1.26 -3.22 3.28
N HIS A 118 -2.48 -2.67 3.28
CA HIS A 118 -3.70 -3.45 3.48
C HIS A 118 -3.92 -4.49 2.37
N ALA A 119 -3.41 -4.26 1.16
CA ALA A 119 -3.49 -5.22 0.05
C ALA A 119 -2.86 -6.59 0.39
N HIS A 120 -1.94 -6.64 1.36
CA HIS A 120 -1.19 -7.83 1.79
C HIS A 120 -1.69 -8.42 3.12
N GLY A 121 -2.94 -8.13 3.50
CA GLY A 121 -3.56 -8.73 4.70
C GLY A 121 -3.28 -8.01 6.02
N GLY A 122 -2.72 -6.80 5.99
CA GLY A 122 -2.64 -5.95 7.18
C GLY A 122 -4.01 -5.38 7.54
N GLU A 123 -4.25 -5.06 8.81
CA GLU A 123 -5.45 -4.32 9.21
C GLU A 123 -5.45 -2.91 8.61
N LEU A 124 -6.64 -2.47 8.18
CA LEU A 124 -6.79 -1.11 7.67
C LEU A 124 -6.80 -0.14 8.87
N PRO A 125 -6.01 0.94 8.84
CA PRO A 125 -5.95 1.87 9.96
C PRO A 125 -7.28 2.56 10.22
N SER A 126 -7.42 3.14 11.42
CA SER A 126 -8.66 3.81 11.82
C SER A 126 -9.00 4.98 10.88
N ARG A 127 -10.30 5.30 10.81
CA ARG A 127 -10.82 6.39 9.98
C ARG A 127 -10.17 7.73 10.36
N GLU A 128 -10.01 8.00 11.65
CA GLU A 128 -9.41 9.23 12.15
C GLU A 128 -7.99 9.41 11.61
N LEU A 129 -7.19 8.34 11.57
CA LEU A 129 -5.84 8.39 11.03
C LEU A 129 -5.84 8.67 9.52
N LEU A 130 -6.70 7.99 8.77
CA LEU A 130 -6.79 8.18 7.31
C LEU A 130 -7.22 9.60 6.95
N CYS A 131 -8.19 10.17 7.67
CA CYS A 131 -8.63 11.56 7.51
C CYS A 131 -7.52 12.55 7.90
N ALA A 132 -6.87 12.35 9.05
CA ALA A 132 -5.77 13.23 9.50
C ALA A 132 -4.60 13.27 8.50
N LEU A 133 -4.22 12.11 7.95
CA LEU A 133 -3.21 12.04 6.90
C LEU A 133 -3.65 12.77 5.64
N ARG A 134 -4.92 12.63 5.25
CA ARG A 134 -5.44 13.30 4.05
C ARG A 134 -5.45 14.82 4.19
N ASP A 135 -5.90 15.32 5.34
CA ASP A 135 -5.92 16.76 5.62
C ASP A 135 -4.51 17.33 5.60
N ARG A 136 -3.54 16.58 6.14
CA ARG A 136 -2.12 16.94 6.06
C ARG A 136 -1.63 16.98 4.61
N GLU A 137 -1.89 15.95 3.82
CA GLU A 137 -1.54 15.90 2.39
C GLU A 137 -2.12 17.09 1.60
N ARG A 138 -3.34 17.55 1.95
CA ARG A 138 -3.97 18.72 1.32
C ARG A 138 -3.25 20.01 1.72
N ARG A 139 -3.00 20.23 3.01
CA ARG A 139 -2.29 21.43 3.51
C ARG A 139 -0.90 21.59 2.90
N GLU A 140 -0.18 20.51 2.66
CA GLU A 140 1.15 20.57 2.02
C GLU A 140 1.06 20.91 0.52
N LYS A 141 0.02 20.44 -0.17
CA LYS A 141 -0.22 20.83 -1.57
C LYS A 141 -0.61 22.30 -1.69
N ASP A 142 -1.44 22.78 -0.77
CA ASP A 142 -1.97 24.14 -0.80
C ASP A 142 -0.94 25.14 -0.24
N GLY A 143 -0.11 24.73 0.72
CA GLY A 143 1.01 25.51 1.28
C GLY A 143 2.18 25.68 0.30
N GLY A 144 2.31 24.80 -0.69
CA GLY A 144 3.25 24.95 -1.80
C GLY A 144 2.83 25.97 -2.87
N ALA A 145 1.60 26.52 -2.79
CA ALA A 145 1.07 27.51 -3.74
C ALA A 145 1.34 28.98 -3.36
N SER A 146 2.08 29.23 -2.27
CA SER A 146 2.50 30.58 -1.86
C SER A 146 4.02 30.72 -1.89
N LEU A 147 4.57 30.91 -3.09
CA LEU A 147 5.78 31.70 -3.27
C LEU A 147 5.46 32.82 -4.26
N PRO A 148 5.20 34.06 -3.79
CA PRO A 148 5.23 35.21 -4.68
C PRO A 148 6.68 35.41 -5.13
N VAL A 149 6.85 35.48 -6.46
CA VAL A 149 8.08 35.94 -7.12
C VAL A 149 8.27 37.42 -6.84
#